data_AF-A0A1Z5K960-F1
#
_entry.id   AF-A0A1Z5K960-F1
#
_cell.length_a   1.000
_cell.length_b   1.000
_cell.length_c   1.000
_cell.angle_alpha   90.00
_cell.angle_beta   90.00
_cell.angle_gamma   90.00
#
_symmetry.space_group_name_H-M   'P 1'
#
loop_
_entity.id
_entity.type
_entity.pdbx_description
1 polymer ?
#
loop_
_entity_poly.entity_id
_entity_poly.type
_entity_poly.pdbx_seq_one_letter_code
_entity_poly.pdbx_strand_id
1 'polypeptide(L)'
;MPCLMRLLVCSLLSVVGVQGFYLYPTIHAGKSALKTSSSDYSVSDQQRRDLLVASTATTFAAMLFLGHTQAQSASKLETTSTKTLSLLENVDQALEYIDAECDRRFLHAVVASDYQLLYKGLSSAQNQIALSSAPDNLLQSSSDDAPLFRTLEEAMQPQPLQPSTSRIAVANAVAAQRMGATVCSIWPLGPNVHFAWLEHGTSFRGTWDTEMIVDGVDCGRMSLEDALESNKEILFRSERYLAVPLSMEQELVQKLKNSFII
;
A
#
# COMPACT_ATOMS: atom_id res chain seq x y z
N MET A 1 -42.90 13.90 13.55
CA MET A 1 -43.75 12.78 14.01
C MET A 1 -43.84 11.75 12.89
N PRO A 2 -43.75 10.45 13.22
CA PRO A 2 -43.07 9.47 12.39
C PRO A 2 -44.04 8.54 11.65
N CYS A 3 -43.61 7.98 10.51
CA CYS A 3 -44.20 6.75 9.98
C CYS A 3 -43.16 5.64 10.03
N LEU A 4 -43.46 4.71 10.92
CA LEU A 4 -42.75 3.53 11.34
C LEU A 4 -43.00 2.43 10.29
N MET A 5 -41.97 1.84 9.69
CA MET A 5 -42.11 0.50 9.11
C MET A 5 -40.88 -0.35 9.46
N ARG A 6 -41.13 -1.26 10.40
CA ARG A 6 -40.34 -2.45 10.74
C ARG A 6 -40.76 -3.60 9.83
N LEU A 7 -39.80 -4.40 9.38
CA LEU A 7 -39.85 -5.84 9.04
C LEU A 7 -38.41 -6.18 8.58
N LEU A 8 -37.50 -6.83 9.31
CA LEU A 8 -37.52 -8.07 10.10
C LEU A 8 -37.75 -9.31 9.22
N VAL A 9 -36.66 -9.87 8.63
CA VAL A 9 -36.53 -11.30 8.33
C VAL A 9 -35.06 -11.76 8.41
N CYS A 10 -34.80 -12.57 9.45
CA CYS A 10 -33.95 -13.76 9.59
C CYS A 10 -32.63 -13.93 8.81
N SER A 11 -31.54 -13.90 9.59
CA SER A 11 -30.68 -15.05 9.94
C SER A 11 -30.53 -16.18 8.91
N LEU A 12 -29.31 -16.34 8.37
CA LEU A 12 -28.74 -17.64 8.05
C LEU A 12 -27.27 -17.67 8.49
N LEU A 13 -27.07 -18.37 9.61
CA LEU A 13 -25.80 -18.91 10.06
C LEU A 13 -25.24 -19.86 9.01
N SER A 14 -23.95 -19.77 8.74
CA SER A 14 -23.15 -20.93 8.36
C SER A 14 -21.82 -20.86 9.08
N VAL A 15 -21.83 -21.56 10.21
CA VAL A 15 -20.66 -22.00 10.96
C VAL A 15 -19.97 -23.06 10.12
N VAL A 16 -18.74 -22.83 9.71
CA VAL A 16 -17.80 -23.91 9.36
C VAL A 16 -16.61 -23.76 10.29
N GLY A 17 -16.67 -24.52 11.38
CA GLY A 17 -15.50 -24.78 12.20
C GLY A 17 -14.64 -25.84 11.54
N VAL A 18 -13.33 -25.61 11.50
CA VAL A 18 -12.34 -26.69 11.41
C VAL A 18 -11.31 -26.43 12.51
N GLN A 19 -11.37 -27.30 13.52
CA GLN A 19 -10.33 -27.50 14.51
C GLN A 19 -9.11 -28.12 13.84
N GLY A 20 -7.92 -27.68 14.25
CA GLY A 20 -6.65 -28.28 13.85
C GLY A 20 -5.52 -27.86 14.76
N PHE A 21 -5.52 -28.40 15.99
CA PHE A 21 -4.35 -28.43 16.87
C PHE A 21 -3.20 -29.18 16.19
N TYR A 22 -2.01 -28.56 16.08
CA TYR A 22 -0.77 -29.32 16.11
C TYR A 22 0.24 -28.64 17.05
N LEU A 23 0.66 -29.45 18.01
CA LEU A 23 1.65 -29.19 19.04
C LEU A 23 3.06 -29.10 18.43
N TYR A 24 3.86 -28.22 19.02
CA TYR A 24 5.31 -28.14 18.91
C TYR A 24 6.01 -29.50 19.09
N PRO A 25 7.21 -29.63 18.50
CA PRO A 25 8.32 -30.20 19.25
C PRO A 25 9.47 -29.20 19.39
N THR A 26 9.82 -28.96 20.65
CA THR A 26 11.10 -28.40 21.11
C THR A 26 12.24 -29.37 20.76
N ILE A 27 13.29 -28.92 20.07
CA ILE A 27 14.53 -29.68 19.94
C ILE A 27 15.68 -28.86 20.54
N HIS A 28 16.30 -29.45 21.57
CA HIS A 28 17.50 -28.97 22.24
C HIS A 28 18.74 -29.06 21.34
N ALA A 29 19.64 -28.11 21.56
CA ALA A 29 20.99 -28.06 21.02
C ALA A 29 21.86 -29.26 21.45
N GLY A 30 22.68 -29.75 20.51
CA GLY A 30 23.77 -30.69 20.78
C GLY A 30 24.85 -30.56 19.71
N LYS A 31 25.99 -29.96 20.09
CA LYS A 31 27.25 -29.98 19.32
C LYS A 31 27.85 -31.39 19.37
N SER A 32 28.29 -31.94 18.24
CA SER A 32 29.66 -32.47 18.04
C SER A 32 29.80 -33.21 16.71
N ALA A 33 30.99 -33.07 16.14
CA ALA A 33 31.44 -33.57 14.85
C ALA A 33 31.65 -35.09 14.80
N LEU A 34 31.47 -35.70 13.62
CA LEU A 34 32.50 -36.52 12.97
C LEU A 34 32.11 -36.91 11.52
N LYS A 35 33.14 -36.96 10.66
CA LYS A 35 33.17 -37.44 9.26
C LYS A 35 32.70 -38.90 9.13
N THR A 36 32.11 -39.27 7.99
CA THR A 36 32.74 -40.05 6.90
C THR A 36 31.74 -40.45 5.79
N SER A 37 32.21 -40.30 4.53
CA SER A 37 32.01 -41.16 3.34
C SER A 37 30.60 -41.55 2.88
N SER A 38 30.23 -41.14 1.65
CA SER A 38 30.17 -42.01 0.46
C SER A 38 29.05 -43.07 0.49
N SER A 39 27.99 -42.86 -0.28
CA SER A 39 27.74 -43.69 -1.47
C SER A 39 26.42 -43.28 -2.14
N ASP A 40 26.49 -43.31 -3.46
CA ASP A 40 25.42 -43.08 -4.41
C ASP A 40 24.22 -44.00 -4.17
N TYR A 41 23.02 -43.42 -4.19
CA TYR A 41 21.83 -44.11 -4.68
C TYR A 41 21.00 -43.15 -5.53
N SER A 42 21.18 -43.29 -6.83
CA SER A 42 20.28 -42.82 -7.86
C SER A 42 19.03 -43.70 -7.88
N VAL A 43 17.87 -43.14 -7.54
CA VAL A 43 16.56 -43.71 -7.89
C VAL A 43 15.69 -42.60 -8.42
N SER A 44 15.66 -42.50 -9.74
CA SER A 44 14.74 -41.65 -10.49
C SER A 44 13.36 -42.33 -10.53
N ASP A 45 12.49 -42.01 -9.58
CA ASP A 45 11.05 -42.33 -9.67
C ASP A 45 10.31 -41.30 -10.54
N GLN A 46 10.85 -41.10 -11.76
CA GLN A 46 10.33 -40.25 -12.82
C GLN A 46 9.40 -41.04 -13.76
N GLN A 47 8.53 -41.91 -13.21
CA GLN A 47 7.53 -42.65 -13.99
C GLN A 47 6.33 -43.00 -13.11
N ARG A 48 5.43 -42.03 -12.82
CA ARG A 48 4.10 -42.38 -12.27
C ARG A 48 3.01 -41.31 -12.27
N ARG A 49 2.93 -40.39 -13.23
CA ARG A 49 1.73 -39.55 -13.42
C ARG A 49 1.44 -39.22 -14.89
N ASP A 50 1.19 -40.26 -15.68
CA ASP A 50 0.38 -40.15 -16.89
C ASP A 50 -0.94 -40.89 -16.65
N LEU A 51 -2.00 -40.17 -16.27
CA LEU A 51 -3.37 -40.65 -16.44
C LEU A 51 -4.38 -39.52 -16.15
N LEU A 52 -5.26 -39.27 -17.13
CA LEU A 52 -6.61 -38.67 -17.02
C LEU A 52 -6.62 -37.17 -16.64
N VAL A 53 -7.22 -36.27 -17.41
CA VAL A 53 -8.58 -36.33 -17.97
C VAL A 53 -8.63 -35.42 -19.20
N ALA A 54 -9.01 -36.01 -20.34
CA ALA A 54 -9.57 -35.30 -21.47
C ALA A 54 -11.03 -34.89 -21.18
N SER A 55 -11.53 -33.89 -21.94
CA SER A 55 -12.90 -33.36 -21.93
C SER A 55 -13.08 -32.20 -20.94
N THR A 56 -13.47 -30.99 -21.33
CA THR A 56 -14.57 -30.66 -22.26
C THR A 56 -14.27 -29.40 -23.06
N ALA A 57 -14.40 -29.51 -24.39
CA ALA A 57 -14.68 -28.39 -25.26
C ALA A 57 -16.14 -27.95 -25.07
N THR A 58 -16.37 -26.67 -24.78
CA THR A 58 -17.61 -25.98 -25.14
C THR A 58 -17.26 -24.56 -25.55
N THR A 59 -17.21 -24.38 -26.86
CA THR A 59 -17.40 -23.14 -27.58
C THR A 59 -18.68 -22.44 -27.13
N PHE A 60 -18.56 -21.19 -26.67
CA PHE A 60 -19.64 -20.23 -26.75
C PHE A 60 -19.16 -19.04 -27.59
N ALA A 61 -19.61 -19.03 -28.85
CA ALA A 61 -19.61 -17.88 -29.71
C ALA A 61 -20.98 -17.21 -29.60
N ALA A 62 -21.01 -15.92 -29.27
CA ALA A 62 -22.10 -14.99 -29.57
C ALA A 62 -21.48 -13.58 -29.57
N MET A 63 -21.26 -13.01 -30.75
CA MET A 63 -22.11 -11.98 -31.38
C MET A 63 -22.13 -10.68 -30.56
N LEU A 64 -21.47 -9.58 -30.96
CA LEU A 64 -21.64 -8.70 -32.13
C LEU A 64 -22.10 -7.31 -31.62
N PHE A 65 -21.37 -6.30 -32.07
CA PHE A 65 -21.77 -4.89 -32.23
C PHE A 65 -22.25 -4.08 -31.01
N LEU A 66 -21.35 -3.22 -30.51
CA LEU A 66 -21.61 -1.83 -30.15
C LEU A 66 -20.34 -1.07 -30.60
N GLY A 67 -20.38 -0.33 -31.70
CA GLY A 67 -20.88 1.04 -31.71
C GLY A 67 -19.69 2.00 -31.63
N HIS A 68 -19.02 2.22 -32.75
CA HIS A 68 -17.93 3.18 -32.90
C HIS A 68 -18.51 4.60 -32.85
N THR A 69 -18.56 5.21 -31.67
CA THR A 69 -18.80 6.65 -31.51
C THR A 69 -17.48 7.39 -31.48
N GLN A 70 -17.14 8.00 -32.61
CA GLN A 70 -16.07 8.95 -32.76
C GLN A 70 -16.43 10.25 -32.01
N ALA A 71 -15.97 10.39 -30.77
CA ALA A 71 -16.03 11.64 -30.04
C ALA A 71 -14.81 12.51 -30.42
N GLN A 72 -15.09 13.63 -31.08
CA GLN A 72 -14.14 14.72 -31.26
C GLN A 72 -13.79 15.31 -29.89
N SER A 73 -12.57 15.08 -29.40
CA SER A 73 -12.04 15.86 -28.29
C SER A 73 -11.16 16.97 -28.84
N ALA A 74 -11.78 18.14 -29.03
CA ALA A 74 -11.07 19.40 -29.05
C ALA A 74 -10.35 19.55 -27.71
N SER A 75 -9.02 19.62 -27.73
CA SER A 75 -8.20 19.88 -26.55
C SER A 75 -8.45 21.30 -26.06
N LYS A 76 -9.49 21.43 -25.25
CA LYS A 76 -9.78 22.61 -24.43
C LYS A 76 -8.69 22.69 -23.37
N LEU A 77 -7.89 23.74 -23.50
CA LEU A 77 -6.94 24.27 -22.54
C LEU A 77 -7.40 24.01 -21.09
N GLU A 78 -6.81 23.00 -20.45
CA GLU A 78 -7.13 22.67 -19.08
C GLU A 78 -6.55 23.74 -18.16
N THR A 79 -7.50 24.30 -17.44
CA THR A 79 -7.39 25.41 -16.52
C THR A 79 -6.56 24.96 -15.32
N THR A 80 -5.65 25.81 -14.89
CA THR A 80 -4.83 25.69 -13.68
C THR A 80 -5.68 25.23 -12.50
N SER A 81 -5.62 23.92 -12.19
CA SER A 81 -6.39 23.29 -11.12
C SER A 81 -5.96 23.88 -9.79
N THR A 82 -6.84 24.67 -9.20
CA THR A 82 -6.65 25.32 -7.91
C THR A 82 -6.73 24.21 -6.86
N LYS A 83 -5.58 23.80 -6.30
CA LYS A 83 -5.48 22.84 -5.18
C LYS A 83 -6.43 23.30 -4.06
N THR A 84 -7.60 22.67 -3.96
CA THR A 84 -8.57 23.02 -2.91
C THR A 84 -8.14 22.30 -1.64
N LEU A 85 -7.29 22.96 -0.85
CA LEU A 85 -6.89 22.48 0.46
C LEU A 85 -8.03 22.73 1.44
N SER A 86 -8.69 21.67 1.90
CA SER A 86 -9.59 21.78 3.05
C SER A 86 -8.74 21.69 4.31
N LEU A 87 -8.84 22.69 5.18
CA LEU A 87 -8.09 22.76 6.43
C LEU A 87 -8.98 22.26 7.55
N LEU A 88 -8.45 21.37 8.40
CA LEU A 88 -9.12 20.90 9.61
C LEU A 88 -8.55 21.63 10.82
N GLU A 89 -9.42 21.90 11.80
CA GLU A 89 -9.08 22.75 12.94
C GLU A 89 -8.34 21.99 14.05
N ASN A 90 -8.60 20.68 14.18
CA ASN A 90 -8.12 19.88 15.31
C ASN A 90 -7.92 18.40 14.98
N VAL A 91 -7.29 17.69 15.91
CA VAL A 91 -6.97 16.26 15.81
C VAL A 91 -8.21 15.37 15.82
N ASP A 92 -9.31 15.77 16.48
CA ASP A 92 -10.54 14.98 16.51
C ASP A 92 -11.16 14.86 15.12
N GLN A 93 -11.20 15.96 14.36
CA GLN A 93 -11.61 15.93 12.96
C GLN A 93 -10.69 15.05 12.11
N ALA A 94 -9.37 15.10 12.35
CA ALA A 94 -8.44 14.22 11.63
C ALA A 94 -8.74 12.73 11.88
N LEU A 95 -9.09 12.36 13.12
CA LEU A 95 -9.46 10.99 13.46
C LEU A 95 -10.73 10.53 12.76
N GLU A 96 -11.74 11.40 12.67
CA GLU A 96 -12.97 11.10 11.93
C GLU A 96 -12.67 10.78 10.46
N TYR A 97 -11.79 11.56 9.81
CA TYR A 97 -11.34 11.27 8.44
C TYR A 97 -10.51 9.99 8.35
N ILE A 98 -9.62 9.74 9.30
CA ILE A 98 -8.78 8.54 9.32
C ILE A 98 -9.65 7.29 9.47
N ASP A 99 -10.61 7.29 10.40
CA ASP A 99 -11.49 6.13 10.57
C ASP A 99 -12.44 5.95 9.39
N ALA A 100 -13.01 7.03 8.85
CA ALA A 100 -13.97 6.93 7.76
C ALA A 100 -13.33 6.55 6.42
N GLU A 101 -12.15 7.08 6.10
CA GLU A 101 -11.63 7.08 4.73
C GLU A 101 -10.20 6.58 4.56
N CYS A 102 -9.43 6.35 5.63
CA CYS A 102 -8.07 5.85 5.48
C CYS A 102 -8.06 4.41 4.99
N ASP A 103 -7.08 4.07 4.14
CA ASP A 103 -6.88 2.70 3.70
C ASP A 103 -6.66 1.78 4.91
N ARG A 104 -7.50 0.75 5.05
CA ARG A 104 -7.50 -0.12 6.22
C ARG A 104 -6.24 -0.98 6.31
N ARG A 105 -5.56 -1.30 5.20
CA ARG A 105 -4.28 -2.04 5.22
C ARG A 105 -3.18 -1.14 5.76
N PHE A 106 -3.16 0.12 5.34
CA PHE A 106 -2.23 1.12 5.89
C PHE A 106 -2.45 1.33 7.38
N LEU A 107 -3.70 1.55 7.80
CA LEU A 107 -4.02 1.73 9.22
C LEU A 107 -3.60 0.51 10.05
N HIS A 108 -3.82 -0.71 9.54
CA HIS A 108 -3.35 -1.92 10.19
C HIS A 108 -1.82 -1.97 10.28
N ALA A 109 -1.11 -1.65 9.19
CA ALA A 109 0.36 -1.61 9.17
C ALA A 109 0.93 -0.58 10.16
N VAL A 110 0.29 0.58 10.29
CA VAL A 110 0.64 1.60 11.31
C VAL A 110 0.50 1.01 12.71
N VAL A 111 -0.63 0.37 13.03
CA VAL A 111 -0.83 -0.20 14.37
C VAL A 111 0.15 -1.35 14.64
N ALA A 112 0.38 -2.21 13.67
CA ALA A 112 1.25 -3.38 13.80
C ALA A 112 2.73 -2.98 14.00
N SER A 113 3.19 -1.92 13.32
CA SER A 113 4.54 -1.34 13.46
C SER A 113 4.74 -0.47 14.72
N ASP A 114 3.94 -0.63 15.78
CA ASP A 114 3.91 0.27 16.95
C ASP A 114 3.82 1.77 16.55
N TYR A 115 2.89 2.07 15.65
CA TYR A 115 2.56 3.42 15.22
C TYR A 115 3.68 4.13 14.47
N GLN A 116 4.50 3.40 13.68
CA GLN A 116 5.33 4.04 12.67
C GLN A 116 4.46 4.67 11.58
N LEU A 117 4.70 5.94 11.28
CA LEU A 117 3.91 6.73 10.32
C LEU A 117 4.69 6.97 9.02
N LEU A 118 3.95 7.31 7.97
CA LEU A 118 4.52 7.89 6.75
C LEU A 118 4.67 9.39 6.91
N TYR A 119 5.80 9.93 6.48
CA TYR A 119 6.12 11.35 6.57
C TYR A 119 6.45 11.93 5.20
N LYS A 120 6.09 13.19 5.02
CA LYS A 120 6.52 13.97 3.85
C LYS A 120 6.87 15.39 4.27
N GLY A 121 7.99 15.89 3.73
CA GLY A 121 8.33 17.30 3.78
C GLY A 121 7.52 18.07 2.73
N LEU A 122 6.80 19.10 3.18
CA LEU A 122 6.01 19.99 2.34
C LEU A 122 6.73 21.33 2.21
N SER A 123 6.67 21.95 1.02
CA SER A 123 7.35 23.22 0.75
C SER A 123 6.67 24.42 1.41
N SER A 124 5.38 24.31 1.72
CA SER A 124 4.62 25.36 2.42
C SER A 124 4.65 25.14 3.92
N ALA A 125 4.83 26.23 4.68
CA ALA A 125 4.65 26.22 6.11
C ALA A 125 3.21 25.80 6.43
N GLN A 126 3.03 24.57 6.94
CA GLN A 126 1.72 23.99 7.20
C GLN A 126 1.56 23.76 8.70
N ASN A 127 0.89 24.70 9.37
CA ASN A 127 0.63 24.63 10.81
C ASN A 127 -0.73 24.00 11.14
N GLN A 128 -1.50 23.63 10.11
CA GLN A 128 -2.83 23.05 10.24
C GLN A 128 -2.91 21.74 9.48
N ILE A 129 -3.83 20.88 9.92
CA ILE A 129 -4.15 19.64 9.24
C ILE A 129 -4.78 19.99 7.89
N ALA A 130 -4.34 19.32 6.83
CA ALA A 130 -4.83 19.61 5.49
C ALA A 130 -5.19 18.36 4.70
N LEU A 131 -6.32 18.45 4.02
CA LEU A 131 -6.74 17.50 3.02
C LEU A 131 -6.21 17.95 1.65
N SER A 132 -5.41 17.11 1.02
CA SER A 132 -4.81 17.38 -0.29
C SER A 132 -5.29 16.35 -1.31
N SER A 133 -5.63 16.82 -2.52
CA SER A 133 -6.33 16.04 -3.56
C SER A 133 -5.57 15.93 -4.88
N ALA A 134 -4.32 16.41 -4.97
CA ALA A 134 -3.58 16.45 -6.23
C ALA A 134 -2.33 15.56 -6.18
N PRO A 135 -2.14 14.62 -7.14
CA PRO A 135 -0.88 13.89 -7.24
C PRO A 135 0.27 14.88 -7.48
N ASP A 136 1.36 14.73 -6.72
CA ASP A 136 2.60 15.42 -7.08
C ASP A 136 3.22 14.58 -8.19
N ASN A 137 3.16 15.06 -9.43
CA ASN A 137 3.77 14.34 -10.53
C ASN A 137 5.30 14.35 -10.35
N LEU A 138 5.86 13.22 -9.92
CA LEU A 138 7.30 13.06 -9.66
C LEU A 138 8.14 13.23 -10.93
N LEU A 139 7.53 13.11 -12.12
CA LEU A 139 8.19 13.38 -13.40
C LEU A 139 8.25 14.86 -13.75
N GLN A 140 7.43 15.71 -13.10
CA GLN A 140 7.33 17.15 -13.37
C GLN A 140 8.02 18.01 -12.32
N SER A 141 8.36 17.45 -11.14
CA SER A 141 9.26 18.16 -10.22
C SER A 141 10.60 18.34 -10.93
N SER A 142 11.12 19.56 -10.91
CA SER A 142 12.35 20.01 -11.57
C SER A 142 13.63 19.36 -11.02
N SER A 143 13.61 18.06 -10.73
CA SER A 143 14.70 17.33 -10.09
C SER A 143 15.60 16.67 -11.13
N ASP A 144 16.88 16.59 -10.77
CA ASP A 144 17.89 15.76 -11.45
C ASP A 144 17.48 14.26 -11.50
N ASP A 145 16.48 13.87 -10.71
CA ASP A 145 15.92 12.52 -10.63
C ASP A 145 14.90 12.20 -11.74
N ALA A 146 14.51 13.16 -12.60
CA ALA A 146 13.50 12.91 -13.63
C ALA A 146 13.82 11.74 -14.59
N PRO A 147 15.07 11.51 -15.04
CA PRO A 147 15.42 10.33 -15.82
C PRO A 147 15.23 9.03 -15.03
N LEU A 148 15.55 9.06 -13.72
CA LEU A 148 15.41 7.93 -12.82
C LEU A 148 13.95 7.52 -12.69
N PHE A 149 13.07 8.49 -12.44
CA PHE A 149 11.64 8.22 -12.32
C PHE A 149 10.98 7.82 -13.64
N ARG A 150 11.54 8.23 -14.79
CA ARG A 150 11.08 7.73 -16.09
C ARG A 150 11.37 6.26 -16.28
N THR A 151 12.60 5.82 -15.99
CA THR A 151 12.92 4.39 -16.06
C THR A 151 12.05 3.62 -15.06
N LEU A 152 11.78 4.17 -13.87
CA LEU A 152 10.89 3.55 -12.88
C LEU A 152 9.45 3.46 -13.41
N GLU A 153 8.97 4.50 -14.10
CA GLU A 153 7.66 4.49 -14.78
C GLU A 153 7.54 3.34 -15.77
N GLU A 154 8.58 3.10 -16.57
CA GLU A 154 8.62 1.99 -17.54
C GLU A 154 8.60 0.63 -16.84
N ALA A 155 9.39 0.45 -15.79
CA ALA A 155 9.41 -0.78 -14.99
C ALA A 155 8.06 -1.05 -14.29
N MET A 156 7.31 0.00 -13.98
CA MET A 156 6.04 -0.05 -13.26
C MET A 156 4.81 -0.01 -14.17
N GLN A 157 4.97 -0.02 -15.50
CA GLN A 157 3.84 -0.02 -16.43
C GLN A 157 2.74 -1.03 -16.14
N PRO A 158 3.01 -2.30 -15.78
CA PRO A 158 1.96 -3.27 -15.51
C PRO A 158 1.33 -3.11 -14.12
N GLN A 159 1.88 -2.25 -13.26
CA GLN A 159 1.50 -2.11 -11.86
C GLN A 159 0.41 -1.05 -11.68
N PRO A 160 -0.42 -1.16 -10.61
CA PRO A 160 -1.49 -0.19 -10.34
C PRO A 160 -0.96 1.17 -9.86
N LEU A 161 0.35 1.31 -9.67
CA LEU A 161 0.99 2.55 -9.28
C LEU A 161 2.08 2.94 -10.28
N GLN A 162 2.18 4.22 -10.56
CA GLN A 162 3.15 4.80 -11.48
C GLN A 162 3.75 6.05 -10.84
N PRO A 163 5.07 6.30 -10.92
CA PRO A 163 5.70 7.52 -10.42
C PRO A 163 4.99 8.82 -10.83
N SER A 164 4.46 8.89 -12.05
CA SER A 164 3.69 10.05 -12.58
C SER A 164 2.42 10.38 -11.79
N THR A 165 1.83 9.38 -11.13
CA THR A 165 0.56 9.48 -10.37
C THR A 165 0.74 9.20 -8.88
N SER A 166 1.96 8.92 -8.45
CA SER A 166 2.28 8.51 -7.08
C SER A 166 3.08 9.60 -6.36
N ARG A 167 3.25 9.42 -5.06
CA ARG A 167 4.02 10.31 -4.19
C ARG A 167 4.98 9.48 -3.38
N ILE A 168 6.14 10.07 -3.07
CA ILE A 168 7.09 9.48 -2.13
C ILE A 168 6.83 10.07 -0.74
N ALA A 169 6.73 9.18 0.24
CA ALA A 169 6.82 9.46 1.66
C ALA A 169 7.92 8.57 2.27
N VAL A 170 8.39 8.92 3.45
CA VAL A 170 9.42 8.18 4.19
C VAL A 170 8.88 7.77 5.54
N ALA A 171 9.28 6.61 6.04
CA ALA A 171 8.91 6.17 7.40
C ALA A 171 9.78 6.82 8.51
N ASN A 172 10.33 8.01 8.25
CA ASN A 172 11.21 8.72 9.18
C ASN A 172 11.03 10.25 9.07
N ALA A 173 10.60 10.89 10.17
CA ALA A 173 10.37 12.33 10.21
C ALA A 173 11.63 13.16 9.91
N VAL A 174 12.80 12.70 10.36
CA VAL A 174 14.09 13.39 10.12
C VAL A 174 14.47 13.32 8.64
N ALA A 175 14.21 12.18 7.97
CA ALA A 175 14.40 12.07 6.53
C ALA A 175 13.41 12.98 5.77
N ALA A 176 12.17 13.07 6.22
CA ALA A 176 11.15 13.91 5.60
C ALA A 176 11.50 15.40 5.66
N GLN A 177 12.21 15.84 6.70
CA GLN A 177 12.68 17.23 6.83
C GLN A 177 13.61 17.64 5.68
N ARG A 178 14.30 16.69 5.04
CA ARG A 178 15.14 16.96 3.86
C ARG A 178 14.32 17.19 2.59
N MET A 179 13.04 16.83 2.60
CA MET A 179 12.14 16.93 1.45
C MET A 179 11.36 18.25 1.42
N GLY A 180 11.27 18.96 2.54
CA GLY A 180 10.51 20.21 2.64
C GLY A 180 10.64 20.91 3.99
N ALA A 181 10.16 22.14 4.04
CA ALA A 181 10.29 23.01 5.22
C ALA A 181 9.42 22.54 6.40
N THR A 182 8.27 21.93 6.13
CA THR A 182 7.36 21.41 7.15
C THR A 182 7.20 19.92 7.00
N VAL A 183 7.41 19.18 8.10
CA VAL A 183 7.19 17.73 8.15
C VAL A 183 5.76 17.46 8.60
N CYS A 184 5.05 16.65 7.82
CA CYS A 184 3.72 16.16 8.16
C CYS A 184 3.71 14.64 8.12
N SER A 185 2.96 14.01 9.03
CA SER A 185 2.53 12.63 8.83
C SER A 185 1.43 12.59 7.76
N ILE A 186 1.47 11.56 6.92
CA ILE A 186 0.67 11.41 5.72
C ILE A 186 -0.24 10.20 5.86
N TRP A 187 -1.52 10.42 5.67
CA TRP A 187 -2.56 9.39 5.74
C TRP A 187 -3.23 9.28 4.38
N PRO A 188 -2.89 8.26 3.58
CA PRO A 188 -3.57 8.01 2.30
C PRO A 188 -5.06 7.73 2.53
N LEU A 189 -5.92 8.42 1.79
CA LEU A 189 -7.37 8.31 1.89
C LEU A 189 -7.97 7.80 0.58
N GLY A 190 -9.07 7.06 0.70
CA GLY A 190 -9.89 6.59 -0.41
C GLY A 190 -9.74 5.09 -0.69
N PRO A 191 -10.54 4.56 -1.64
CA PRO A 191 -10.64 3.11 -1.89
C PRO A 191 -9.49 2.56 -2.75
N ASN A 192 -8.82 3.41 -3.53
CA ASN A 192 -7.80 3.00 -4.52
C ASN A 192 -6.41 3.44 -4.09
N VAL A 193 -5.97 2.96 -2.92
CA VAL A 193 -4.63 3.22 -2.39
C VAL A 193 -3.71 2.07 -2.74
N HIS A 194 -2.52 2.38 -3.24
CA HIS A 194 -1.49 1.39 -3.56
C HIS A 194 -0.15 1.84 -2.98
N PHE A 195 0.67 0.88 -2.57
CA PHE A 195 1.98 1.11 -1.98
C PHE A 195 3.03 0.28 -2.72
N ALA A 196 4.23 0.81 -2.83
CA ALA A 196 5.41 0.06 -3.19
C ALA A 196 6.66 0.60 -2.50
N TRP A 197 7.64 -0.27 -2.34
CA TRP A 197 8.96 0.06 -1.79
C TRP A 197 10.01 -0.84 -2.43
N LEU A 198 11.27 -0.43 -2.32
CA LEU A 198 12.39 -1.27 -2.74
C LEU A 198 12.59 -2.40 -1.74
N GLU A 199 12.77 -3.64 -2.21
CA GLU A 199 13.09 -4.76 -1.32
C GLU A 199 14.41 -4.51 -0.59
N HIS A 200 15.45 -4.15 -1.33
CA HIS A 200 16.73 -3.73 -0.78
C HIS A 200 16.98 -2.24 -1.01
N GLY A 201 17.57 -1.60 0.00
CA GLY A 201 17.74 -0.15 0.04
C GLY A 201 16.59 0.57 0.73
N THR A 202 16.74 1.89 0.86
CA THR A 202 15.83 2.77 1.60
C THR A 202 15.33 3.95 0.78
N SER A 203 15.82 4.16 -0.45
CA SER A 203 15.47 5.33 -1.25
C SER A 203 15.36 4.99 -2.73
N PHE A 204 14.36 5.57 -3.39
CA PHE A 204 14.19 5.52 -4.84
C PHE A 204 15.19 6.43 -5.57
N ARG A 205 15.88 7.34 -4.86
CA ARG A 205 16.84 8.31 -5.43
C ARG A 205 18.28 7.78 -5.48
N GLY A 206 18.46 6.57 -6.00
CA GLY A 206 19.76 5.91 -6.10
C GLY A 206 19.82 4.90 -7.24
N THR A 207 20.84 4.04 -7.25
CA THR A 207 20.87 2.88 -8.16
C THR A 207 19.85 1.85 -7.68
N TRP A 208 18.76 1.68 -8.41
CA TRP A 208 17.75 0.65 -8.15
C TRP A 208 17.95 -0.50 -9.15
N ASP A 209 19.04 -1.25 -8.97
CA ASP A 209 19.19 -2.58 -9.59
C ASP A 209 18.39 -3.64 -8.80
N THR A 210 17.34 -3.19 -8.12
CA THR A 210 16.71 -3.86 -7.01
C THR A 210 15.25 -4.12 -7.29
N GLU A 211 14.84 -5.34 -6.95
CA GLU A 211 13.45 -5.76 -7.03
C GLU A 211 12.58 -4.85 -6.15
N MET A 212 11.44 -4.45 -6.73
CA MET A 212 10.44 -3.64 -6.07
C MET A 212 9.34 -4.57 -5.54
N ILE A 213 8.81 -4.23 -4.37
CA ILE A 213 7.68 -4.91 -3.76
C ILE A 213 6.47 -4.02 -3.92
N VAL A 214 5.42 -4.54 -4.55
CA VAL A 214 4.11 -3.88 -4.66
C VAL A 214 3.12 -4.55 -3.72
N ASP A 215 2.53 -3.77 -2.82
CA ASP A 215 1.55 -4.27 -1.87
C ASP A 215 0.35 -4.90 -2.59
N GLY A 216 -0.04 -6.10 -2.14
CA GLY A 216 -1.10 -6.90 -2.74
C GLY A 216 -0.74 -7.65 -4.04
N VAL A 217 0.43 -7.42 -4.62
CA VAL A 217 0.95 -8.18 -5.78
C VAL A 217 2.03 -9.15 -5.33
N ASP A 218 3.02 -8.65 -4.57
CA ASP A 218 4.18 -9.40 -4.12
C ASP A 218 4.00 -9.92 -2.68
N CYS A 219 2.84 -10.52 -2.40
CA CYS A 219 2.50 -11.01 -1.07
C CYS A 219 3.51 -12.04 -0.54
N GLY A 220 3.93 -11.87 0.72
CA GLY A 220 4.78 -12.84 1.44
C GLY A 220 6.28 -12.58 1.38
N ARG A 221 6.74 -11.55 0.65
CA ARG A 221 8.16 -11.14 0.66
C ARG A 221 8.49 -10.21 1.82
N MET A 222 7.75 -9.11 1.91
CA MET A 222 7.86 -8.08 2.93
C MET A 222 6.49 -7.42 3.06
N SER A 223 6.06 -7.13 4.28
CA SER A 223 4.81 -6.41 4.53
C SER A 223 5.03 -4.89 4.55
N LEU A 224 3.94 -4.13 4.47
CA LEU A 224 3.99 -2.68 4.64
C LEU A 224 4.44 -2.28 6.05
N GLU A 225 4.11 -3.09 7.06
CA GLU A 225 4.59 -2.95 8.44
C GLU A 225 6.13 -3.03 8.49
N ASP A 226 6.71 -4.09 7.93
CA ASP A 226 8.18 -4.25 7.86
C ASP A 226 8.85 -3.07 7.14
N ALA A 227 8.20 -2.55 6.10
CA ALA A 227 8.71 -1.41 5.34
C ALA A 227 8.70 -0.11 6.16
N LEU A 228 7.66 0.09 6.98
CA LEU A 228 7.58 1.22 7.92
C LEU A 228 8.66 1.12 9.00
N GLU A 229 8.84 -0.05 9.61
CA GLU A 229 9.87 -0.27 10.64
C GLU A 229 11.30 -0.10 10.07
N SER A 230 11.50 -0.50 8.82
CA SER A 230 12.79 -0.44 8.14
C SER A 230 13.17 0.95 7.61
N ASN A 231 12.42 2.00 7.97
CA ASN A 231 12.69 3.39 7.55
C ASN A 231 12.80 3.56 6.02
N LYS A 232 12.00 2.82 5.24
CA LYS A 232 12.03 2.88 3.77
C LYS A 232 11.33 4.13 3.23
N GLU A 233 11.76 4.58 2.05
CA GLU A 233 10.92 5.36 1.16
C GLU A 233 9.80 4.47 0.61
N ILE A 234 8.58 4.97 0.70
CA ILE A 234 7.38 4.30 0.23
C ILE A 234 6.75 5.18 -0.85
N LEU A 235 6.62 4.60 -2.04
CA LEU A 235 5.86 5.16 -3.13
C LEU A 235 4.40 4.79 -2.92
N PHE A 236 3.52 5.78 -2.82
CA PHE A 236 2.10 5.53 -2.65
C PHE A 236 1.27 6.30 -3.67
N ARG A 237 0.21 5.65 -4.16
CA ARG A 237 -0.82 6.26 -4.99
C ARG A 237 -2.08 6.43 -4.14
N SER A 238 -2.62 7.64 -4.10
CA SER A 238 -3.94 7.93 -3.54
C SER A 238 -4.53 9.19 -4.17
N GLU A 239 -5.85 9.23 -4.33
CA GLU A 239 -6.55 10.42 -4.82
C GLU A 239 -6.43 11.56 -3.83
N ARG A 240 -6.64 11.26 -2.54
CA ARG A 240 -6.53 12.19 -1.44
C ARG A 240 -5.56 11.67 -0.38
N TYR A 241 -5.02 12.59 0.41
CA TYR A 241 -4.33 12.26 1.64
C TYR A 241 -4.54 13.37 2.67
N LEU A 242 -4.54 12.98 3.93
CA LEU A 242 -4.49 13.89 5.05
C LEU A 242 -3.02 14.15 5.40
N ALA A 243 -2.64 15.40 5.54
CA ALA A 243 -1.36 15.82 6.09
C ALA A 243 -1.59 16.38 7.49
N VAL A 244 -1.00 15.73 8.49
CA VAL A 244 -1.07 16.17 9.90
C VAL A 244 0.30 16.72 10.30
N PRO A 245 0.42 17.99 10.72
CA PRO A 245 1.69 18.56 11.16
C PRO A 245 2.30 17.78 12.32
N LEU A 246 3.62 17.65 12.33
CA LEU A 246 4.35 16.92 13.39
C LEU A 246 4.03 17.42 14.81
N SER A 247 3.70 18.71 14.97
CA SER A 247 3.29 19.30 16.26
C SER A 247 2.00 18.70 16.85
N MET A 248 1.17 18.06 16.02
CA MET A 248 -0.12 17.46 16.43
C MET A 248 -0.05 15.92 16.48
N GLU A 249 1.08 15.34 16.09
CA GLU A 249 1.23 13.88 15.94
C GLU A 249 1.09 13.13 17.25
N GLN A 250 1.74 13.60 18.31
CA GLN A 250 1.71 12.91 19.60
C GLN A 250 0.28 12.77 20.13
N GLU A 251 -0.53 13.83 19.98
CA GLU A 251 -1.95 13.80 20.35
C GLU A 251 -2.73 12.82 19.46
N LEU A 252 -2.49 12.84 18.14
CA LEU A 252 -3.13 11.93 17.20
C LEU A 252 -2.82 10.47 17.54
N VAL A 253 -1.55 10.12 17.70
CA VAL A 253 -1.11 8.75 18.03
C VAL A 253 -1.70 8.30 19.36
N GLN A 254 -1.73 9.18 20.37
CA GLN A 254 -2.34 8.83 21.65
C GLN A 254 -3.84 8.53 21.51
N LYS A 255 -4.57 9.32 20.73
CA LYS A 255 -6.00 9.09 20.47
C LYS A 255 -6.24 7.84 19.61
N LEU A 256 -5.38 7.55 18.64
CA LEU A 256 -5.42 6.30 17.89
C LEU A 256 -5.20 5.10 18.82
N LYS A 257 -4.17 5.13 19.68
CA LYS A 257 -3.91 4.09 20.70
C LYS A 257 -5.11 3.83 21.61
N ASN A 258 -5.87 4.87 21.94
CA ASN A 258 -7.08 4.76 22.76
C ASN A 258 -8.31 4.26 21.99
N SER A 259 -8.38 4.50 20.68
CA SER A 259 -9.53 4.15 19.84
C SER A 259 -9.40 2.75 19.25
N PHE A 260 -8.18 2.38 18.86
CA PHE A 260 -7.79 1.06 18.37
C PHE A 260 -7.14 0.27 19.50
N ILE A 261 -7.91 0.01 20.55
CA ILE A 261 -7.53 -1.01 21.54
C ILE A 261 -7.70 -2.36 20.84
N ILE A 262 -6.59 -2.93 20.38
CA ILE A 262 -6.49 -4.35 19.98
C ILE A 262 -6.24 -5.19 21.23
#